data_AF-A0A954IHA1-F1
#
_entry.id   AF-A0A954IHA1-F1
#
_cell.length_a   1.000
_cell.length_b   1.000
_cell.length_c   1.000
_cell.angle_alpha   90.00
_cell.angle_beta   90.00
_cell.angle_gamma   90.00
#
_symmetry.space_group_name_H-M   'P 1'
#
loop_
_entity.id
_entity.type
_entity.pdbx_description
1 polymer ?
#
loop_
_entity_poly.entity_id
_entity_poly.type
_entity_poly.pdbx_seq_one_letter_code
_entity_poly.pdbx_strand_id
1 'polypeptide(L)'
;MPKSSPPKTSPPKKAPVKKTAAPRKSAKGATSKTAGQEPPAKKKPAKAAAKKAPPAKSRAVPATKKASTGNTKAKTTAAADASSKPTKVARSTASKIAPERVSLVQAAPAAEAADSEGHCWIETDGGYAIALIDGKLACRNSKGKTLTSVPKAVKDGEQAQQLVDLKDWLEEHEQSCRATVEQWMLRSLPVPLSLLTEVWPDPAWQAILRNAVVCEIRKGELQQAAAGFLREIDSRKGTGIIDLDGETQWIRSSTIAIPHPILLSELNDYRELSLELGFQQLLDQLFRQTWEASADQKKRSLINDFADGKFQALTHAMGLCRRLGYRVSGGYACCSVWENAQLMEARYWIGSDYPEAETFTGDLIFTDAKERTLPISDVGPVTFSEGMRMAAAIYAKRVIEKADGDAA
;
A
#
# COMPACT_ATOMS: atom_id res chain seq x y z
N MET A 1 9.40 41.40 55.26
CA MET A 1 8.68 40.32 55.98
C MET A 1 7.25 40.29 55.45
N PRO A 2 6.57 39.14 55.27
CA PRO A 2 7.00 37.77 55.53
C PRO A 2 7.31 36.97 54.24
N LYS A 3 8.03 35.86 54.46
CA LYS A 3 8.61 34.95 53.47
C LYS A 3 7.56 33.89 53.05
N SER A 4 7.34 33.70 51.74
CA SER A 4 6.58 32.55 51.22
C SER A 4 7.53 31.39 50.92
N SER A 5 7.51 30.38 51.77
CA SER A 5 8.23 29.12 51.59
C SER A 5 7.52 28.21 50.57
N PRO A 6 8.25 27.44 49.75
CA PRO A 6 7.67 26.46 48.83
C PRO A 6 7.25 25.16 49.54
N PRO A 7 6.26 24.41 49.00
CA PRO A 7 5.81 23.15 49.59
C PRO A 7 6.81 22.01 49.34
N LYS A 8 7.09 21.26 50.41
CA LYS A 8 7.96 20.07 50.42
C LYS A 8 7.23 18.86 49.81
N THR A 9 7.83 18.28 48.77
CA THR A 9 7.51 16.95 48.24
C THR A 9 7.93 15.85 49.23
N SER A 10 7.01 14.97 49.61
CA SER A 10 7.29 13.77 50.41
C SER A 10 7.37 12.54 49.50
N PRO A 11 8.38 11.65 49.65
CA PRO A 11 8.49 10.44 48.84
C PRO A 11 7.60 9.29 49.37
N PRO A 12 7.14 8.36 48.50
CA PRO A 12 6.32 7.24 48.92
C PRO A 12 7.10 6.17 49.68
N LYS A 13 6.46 5.64 50.73
CA LYS A 13 6.95 4.60 51.65
C LYS A 13 7.14 3.25 50.95
N LYS A 14 8.32 2.64 51.16
CA LYS A 14 8.65 1.25 50.82
C LYS A 14 7.87 0.27 51.71
N ALA A 15 7.23 -0.73 51.09
CA ALA A 15 6.65 -1.88 51.78
C ALA A 15 7.72 -2.95 52.10
N PRO A 16 7.54 -3.78 53.15
CA PRO A 16 8.60 -4.60 53.71
C PRO A 16 8.75 -5.97 53.03
N VAL A 17 10.01 -6.35 52.82
CA VAL A 17 10.51 -7.68 52.44
C VAL A 17 10.48 -8.60 53.66
N LYS A 18 9.83 -9.77 53.57
CA LYS A 18 10.03 -10.89 54.51
C LYS A 18 11.02 -11.90 53.89
N LYS A 19 12.17 -12.05 54.54
CA LYS A 19 13.15 -13.13 54.37
C LYS A 19 13.20 -13.96 55.65
N THR A 20 13.12 -15.28 55.52
CA THR A 20 13.64 -16.32 56.45
C THR A 20 13.97 -17.52 55.54
N ALA A 21 15.24 -17.84 55.21
CA ALA A 21 16.25 -18.60 55.99
C ALA A 21 15.75 -20.01 56.36
N ALA A 22 16.45 -21.14 56.22
CA ALA A 22 17.74 -21.59 55.65
C ALA A 22 17.72 -23.16 55.73
N PRO A 23 18.78 -23.92 55.38
CA PRO A 23 18.66 -25.24 54.74
C PRO A 23 19.06 -26.48 55.60
N ARG A 24 18.75 -27.69 55.12
CA ARG A 24 19.37 -28.96 55.58
C ARG A 24 19.62 -29.99 54.43
N LYS A 25 20.91 -30.17 54.13
CA LYS A 25 21.73 -31.38 53.92
C LYS A 25 21.09 -32.74 53.47
N SER A 26 21.51 -33.17 52.26
CA SER A 26 22.20 -34.43 51.86
C SER A 26 21.73 -35.84 52.27
N ALA A 27 21.52 -36.73 51.28
CA ALA A 27 22.00 -38.13 51.15
C ALA A 27 21.54 -38.69 49.76
N LYS A 28 22.38 -39.16 48.82
CA LYS A 28 23.14 -40.43 48.66
C LYS A 28 22.28 -41.72 48.46
N GLY A 29 22.51 -42.39 47.33
CA GLY A 29 22.23 -43.81 47.02
C GLY A 29 20.84 -44.09 46.41
N ALA A 30 20.60 -45.07 45.53
CA ALA A 30 21.41 -46.05 44.83
C ALA A 30 20.53 -46.71 43.74
N THR A 31 21.16 -47.16 42.65
CA THR A 31 20.86 -48.31 41.76
C THR A 31 19.50 -49.05 41.84
N SER A 32 18.88 -49.29 40.67
CA SER A 32 18.52 -50.66 40.23
C SER A 32 18.18 -50.75 38.73
N LYS A 33 18.84 -51.70 38.07
CA LYS A 33 18.56 -52.27 36.74
C LYS A 33 17.28 -53.11 36.74
N THR A 34 16.52 -53.12 35.64
CA THR A 34 15.90 -54.31 35.00
C THR A 34 15.37 -53.87 33.62
N ALA A 35 16.02 -54.23 32.51
CA ALA A 35 15.83 -55.42 31.66
C ALA A 35 14.63 -55.33 30.70
N GLY A 36 14.95 -55.23 29.40
CA GLY A 36 14.39 -56.03 28.31
C GLY A 36 12.93 -55.81 27.91
N GLN A 37 12.74 -55.17 26.75
CA GLN A 37 11.87 -55.75 25.71
C GLN A 37 12.19 -55.17 24.32
N GLU A 38 12.43 -56.12 23.41
CA GLU A 38 12.68 -55.98 21.98
C GLU A 38 11.38 -55.59 21.23
N PRO A 39 11.43 -54.81 20.14
CA PRO A 39 10.22 -54.37 19.43
C PRO A 39 9.85 -55.30 18.25
N PRO A 40 8.57 -55.66 18.04
CA PRO A 40 8.15 -56.25 16.79
C PRO A 40 7.68 -55.21 15.76
N ALA A 41 8.34 -55.26 14.61
CA ALA A 41 7.84 -55.22 13.25
C ALA A 41 6.62 -54.35 12.86
N LYS A 42 6.93 -53.47 11.89
CA LYS A 42 6.05 -52.76 10.94
C LYS A 42 4.90 -53.62 10.40
N LYS A 43 3.67 -53.08 10.43
CA LYS A 43 2.60 -53.39 9.46
C LYS A 43 1.90 -52.12 8.98
N LYS A 44 1.73 -52.06 7.65
CA LYS A 44 1.16 -50.99 6.81
C LYS A 44 -0.26 -50.56 7.25
N PRO A 45 -0.66 -49.29 7.05
CA PRO A 45 -2.08 -48.95 6.98
C PRO A 45 -2.64 -49.14 5.56
N ALA A 46 -3.90 -49.57 5.55
CA ALA A 46 -4.69 -49.92 4.39
C ALA A 46 -5.21 -48.69 3.63
N LYS A 47 -5.39 -48.88 2.32
CA LYS A 47 -6.11 -48.01 1.39
C LYS A 47 -7.57 -47.82 1.87
N ALA A 48 -8.00 -46.57 2.02
CA ALA A 48 -9.42 -46.21 2.07
C ALA A 48 -9.77 -45.39 0.81
N ALA A 49 -10.80 -45.84 0.12
CA ALA A 49 -11.25 -45.35 -1.18
C ALA A 49 -12.03 -44.03 -1.04
N ALA A 50 -11.62 -43.00 -1.79
CA ALA A 50 -12.38 -41.78 -1.98
C ALA A 50 -13.41 -41.98 -3.10
N LYS A 51 -14.70 -41.81 -2.77
CA LYS A 51 -15.79 -41.69 -3.75
C LYS A 51 -15.72 -40.30 -4.39
N LYS A 52 -15.50 -40.28 -5.71
CA LYS A 52 -15.61 -39.09 -6.58
C LYS A 52 -17.05 -38.53 -6.56
N ALA A 53 -17.19 -37.24 -6.29
CA ALA A 53 -18.35 -36.44 -6.70
C ALA A 53 -17.99 -35.67 -7.99
N PRO A 54 -18.91 -35.56 -8.98
CA PRO A 54 -18.61 -34.94 -10.27
C PRO A 54 -18.66 -33.41 -10.21
N PRO A 55 -17.93 -32.70 -11.10
CA PRO A 55 -17.89 -31.24 -11.13
C PRO A 55 -19.18 -30.63 -11.67
N ALA A 56 -19.66 -29.59 -10.97
CA ALA A 56 -20.79 -28.78 -11.38
C ALA A 56 -20.42 -27.95 -12.62
N LYS A 57 -21.22 -28.11 -13.68
CA LYS A 57 -21.13 -27.39 -14.94
C LYS A 57 -21.52 -25.92 -14.73
N SER A 58 -20.73 -25.03 -15.33
CA SER A 58 -21.04 -23.62 -15.54
C SER A 58 -22.37 -23.47 -16.28
N ARG A 59 -23.30 -22.69 -15.71
CA ARG A 59 -24.50 -22.24 -16.43
C ARG A 59 -24.34 -20.76 -16.77
N ALA A 60 -24.41 -20.53 -18.08
CA ALA A 60 -24.52 -19.24 -18.72
C ALA A 60 -25.72 -18.42 -18.21
N VAL A 61 -25.51 -17.12 -18.08
CA VAL A 61 -26.53 -16.10 -17.85
C VAL A 61 -27.24 -15.80 -19.19
N PRO A 62 -28.57 -15.84 -19.28
CA PRO A 62 -29.27 -15.40 -20.47
C PRO A 62 -29.54 -13.89 -20.43
N ALA A 63 -29.32 -13.25 -21.58
CA ALA A 63 -29.77 -11.91 -21.89
C ALA A 63 -31.29 -11.88 -22.19
N THR A 64 -32.00 -10.90 -21.63
CA THR A 64 -33.34 -10.45 -22.06
C THR A 64 -33.42 -8.95 -21.80
N LYS A 65 -33.33 -8.11 -22.85
CA LYS A 65 -34.39 -7.59 -23.74
C LYS A 65 -35.18 -6.39 -23.18
N LYS A 66 -35.00 -5.28 -23.91
CA LYS A 66 -35.79 -4.06 -24.03
C LYS A 66 -37.32 -4.23 -23.93
N ALA A 67 -37.97 -3.26 -23.28
CA ALA A 67 -39.22 -2.62 -23.72
C ALA A 67 -39.30 -1.22 -23.06
N SER A 68 -39.15 -0.14 -23.82
CA SER A 68 -40.20 0.89 -24.11
C SER A 68 -41.52 0.66 -23.35
N THR A 69 -42.13 1.66 -22.71
CA THR A 69 -42.83 2.82 -23.31
C THR A 69 -43.42 3.64 -22.14
N GLY A 70 -43.67 4.95 -22.29
CA GLY A 70 -44.74 5.58 -21.50
C GLY A 70 -44.47 6.97 -20.92
N ASN A 71 -44.55 7.95 -21.80
CA ASN A 71 -44.82 9.37 -21.57
C ASN A 71 -45.89 9.65 -20.49
N THR A 72 -45.64 10.56 -19.54
CA THR A 72 -46.69 11.45 -19.03
C THR A 72 -46.16 12.82 -18.65
N LYS A 73 -46.81 13.79 -19.26
CA LYS A 73 -46.64 15.24 -19.20
C LYS A 73 -47.46 15.76 -18.02
N ALA A 74 -46.88 16.57 -17.13
CA ALA A 74 -47.65 17.47 -16.27
C ALA A 74 -46.88 18.78 -16.10
N LYS A 75 -47.61 19.84 -16.39
CA LYS A 75 -47.25 21.26 -16.51
C LYS A 75 -48.02 21.98 -15.42
N THR A 76 -47.36 22.87 -14.66
CA THR A 76 -47.93 24.09 -14.02
C THR A 76 -46.76 24.77 -13.26
N THR A 77 -46.24 25.93 -13.71
CA THR A 77 -46.59 27.33 -13.33
C THR A 77 -46.42 27.62 -11.82
N ALA A 78 -45.97 28.76 -11.32
CA ALA A 78 -45.32 30.00 -11.76
C ALA A 78 -45.11 30.86 -10.47
N ALA A 79 -44.39 31.98 -10.61
CA ALA A 79 -44.30 33.15 -9.71
C ALA A 79 -43.30 33.04 -8.53
N ALA A 80 -42.20 33.84 -8.54
CA ALA A 80 -42.07 35.25 -8.12
C ALA A 80 -41.79 35.33 -6.59
N ASP A 81 -41.00 36.20 -5.98
CA ASP A 81 -40.19 37.38 -6.34
C ASP A 81 -39.29 37.70 -5.12
N ALA A 82 -38.44 38.72 -5.23
CA ALA A 82 -37.70 39.46 -4.17
C ALA A 82 -36.41 38.81 -3.62
N SER A 83 -35.20 39.31 -3.90
CA SER A 83 -34.62 40.65 -3.65
C SER A 83 -34.40 40.97 -2.17
N SER A 84 -33.15 40.81 -1.69
CA SER A 84 -32.54 41.72 -0.71
C SER A 84 -31.01 41.61 -0.73
N LYS A 85 -30.37 42.76 -0.97
CA LYS A 85 -28.93 43.04 -1.03
C LYS A 85 -28.33 43.23 0.39
N PRO A 86 -26.99 43.43 0.51
CA PRO A 86 -26.17 42.97 1.64
C PRO A 86 -25.91 44.02 2.71
N THR A 87 -25.55 43.56 3.92
CA THR A 87 -25.09 44.43 5.01
C THR A 87 -23.59 44.26 5.25
N LYS A 88 -22.87 45.37 5.06
CA LYS A 88 -21.49 45.66 5.43
C LYS A 88 -21.39 45.90 6.94
N VAL A 89 -20.47 45.24 7.64
CA VAL A 89 -19.90 45.68 8.94
C VAL A 89 -18.43 45.22 8.93
N ALA A 90 -17.50 46.12 8.60
CA ALA A 90 -16.67 46.94 9.49
C ALA A 90 -15.39 46.24 9.98
N ARG A 91 -14.29 46.73 9.40
CA ARG A 91 -12.90 46.78 9.85
C ARG A 91 -12.74 46.82 11.38
N SER A 92 -11.84 46.00 11.92
CA SER A 92 -11.05 46.36 13.11
C SER A 92 -9.59 45.96 12.94
N THR A 93 -8.74 46.96 13.10
CA THR A 93 -7.28 47.00 13.15
C THR A 93 -6.72 46.52 14.48
N ALA A 94 -5.60 45.78 14.48
CA ALA A 94 -4.48 45.85 15.45
C ALA A 94 -3.51 44.68 15.18
N SER A 95 -2.31 44.96 14.67
CA SER A 95 -1.04 45.07 15.44
C SER A 95 -0.30 43.72 15.50
N LYS A 96 0.69 43.53 14.62
CA LYS A 96 2.14 43.56 14.95
C LYS A 96 2.52 42.61 16.08
N ILE A 97 3.19 41.50 15.72
CA ILE A 97 4.49 41.04 16.26
C ILE A 97 5.03 40.00 15.27
N ALA A 98 6.17 40.33 14.65
CA ALA A 98 7.00 39.41 13.89
C ALA A 98 8.08 38.84 14.82
N PRO A 99 8.50 37.58 14.64
CA PRO A 99 9.85 37.18 14.96
C PRO A 99 10.64 36.90 13.68
N GLU A 100 11.85 37.47 13.63
CA GLU A 100 12.87 37.25 12.62
C GLU A 100 13.05 35.76 12.30
N ARG A 101 12.85 35.40 11.03
CA ARG A 101 13.45 34.19 10.47
C ARG A 101 14.75 34.58 9.81
N VAL A 102 15.85 34.13 10.42
CA VAL A 102 17.19 34.13 9.85
C VAL A 102 17.12 33.37 8.52
N SER A 103 17.26 34.10 7.42
CA SER A 103 17.29 33.58 6.05
C SER A 103 18.66 33.02 5.74
N LEU A 104 18.80 31.70 5.83
CA LEU A 104 19.86 30.95 5.14
C LEU A 104 19.23 30.26 3.95
N VAL A 105 19.00 31.03 2.88
CA VAL A 105 18.83 30.49 1.53
C VAL A 105 20.06 30.93 0.77
N GLN A 106 21.10 30.08 0.78
CA GLN A 106 22.10 30.16 -0.27
C GLN A 106 21.39 29.79 -1.57
N ALA A 107 21.34 30.75 -2.48
CA ALA A 107 20.81 30.56 -3.82
C ALA A 107 21.54 29.40 -4.50
N ALA A 108 20.76 28.48 -5.07
CA ALA A 108 21.28 27.48 -6.00
C ALA A 108 22.01 28.21 -7.15
N PRO A 109 23.18 27.72 -7.62
CA PRO A 109 23.82 28.28 -8.78
C PRO A 109 22.88 28.16 -9.99
N ALA A 110 22.93 29.17 -10.85
CA ALA A 110 22.09 29.33 -12.03
C ALA A 110 22.04 28.04 -12.86
N ALA A 111 20.84 27.65 -13.27
CA ALA A 111 20.62 26.58 -14.23
C ALA A 111 21.48 26.84 -15.47
N GLU A 112 22.51 26.02 -15.68
CA GLU A 112 23.21 25.96 -16.96
C GLU A 112 22.19 25.61 -18.05
N ALA A 113 22.33 26.26 -19.21
CA ALA A 113 21.35 26.23 -20.27
C ALA A 113 21.11 24.79 -20.75
N ALA A 114 19.94 24.25 -20.40
CA ALA A 114 19.42 23.05 -21.02
C ALA A 114 19.35 23.24 -22.54
N ASP A 115 19.64 22.19 -23.30
CA ASP A 115 19.52 22.25 -24.76
C ASP A 115 18.05 22.39 -25.22
N SER A 116 17.82 22.42 -26.53
CA SER A 116 16.46 22.51 -27.09
C SER A 116 15.55 21.34 -26.70
N GLU A 117 16.12 20.25 -26.18
CA GLU A 117 15.42 19.06 -25.70
C GLU A 117 15.31 19.04 -24.16
N GLY A 118 15.83 20.06 -23.48
CA GLY A 118 15.75 20.20 -22.02
C GLY A 118 16.85 19.42 -21.27
N HIS A 119 17.89 18.92 -21.96
CA HIS A 119 18.95 18.15 -21.32
C HIS A 119 20.05 19.06 -20.77
N CYS A 120 20.42 18.82 -19.51
CA CYS A 120 21.55 19.47 -18.87
C CYS A 120 22.84 18.68 -19.15
N TRP A 121 23.66 19.18 -20.07
CA TRP A 121 24.93 18.56 -20.44
C TRP A 121 26.07 19.12 -19.60
N ILE A 122 26.86 18.24 -19.02
CA ILE A 122 28.04 18.56 -18.22
C ILE A 122 29.28 18.27 -19.05
N GLU A 123 30.10 19.29 -19.28
CA GLU A 123 31.35 19.13 -20.01
C GLU A 123 32.37 18.30 -19.19
N THR A 124 33.08 17.42 -19.87
CA THR A 124 34.12 16.55 -19.29
C THR A 124 35.44 16.75 -20.02
N ASP A 125 36.50 16.13 -19.49
CA ASP A 125 37.79 16.12 -20.17
C ASP A 125 37.71 15.47 -21.57
N GLY A 126 38.57 15.94 -22.48
CA GLY A 126 38.68 15.38 -23.84
C GLY A 126 37.64 15.87 -24.84
N GLY A 127 36.90 16.95 -24.53
CA GLY A 127 35.92 17.55 -25.46
C GLY A 127 34.65 16.72 -25.61
N TYR A 128 34.29 16.00 -24.56
CA TYR A 128 33.02 15.30 -24.43
C TYR A 128 32.13 16.01 -23.42
N ALA A 129 30.83 15.82 -23.54
CA ALA A 129 29.88 16.17 -22.51
C ALA A 129 29.00 14.97 -22.19
N ILE A 130 28.53 14.89 -20.95
CA ILE A 130 27.66 13.82 -20.45
C ILE A 130 26.38 14.38 -19.86
N ALA A 131 25.31 13.61 -19.93
CA ALA A 131 24.01 13.95 -19.36
C ALA A 131 23.27 12.68 -18.94
N LEU A 132 22.26 12.84 -18.07
CA LEU A 132 21.28 11.79 -17.82
C LEU A 132 20.07 12.00 -18.74
N ILE A 133 19.85 11.08 -19.67
CA ILE A 133 18.73 11.11 -20.63
C ILE A 133 17.93 9.83 -20.45
N ASP A 134 16.64 9.95 -20.13
CA ASP A 134 15.74 8.82 -19.86
C ASP A 134 16.34 7.78 -18.87
N GLY A 135 16.96 8.27 -17.80
CA GLY A 135 17.61 7.44 -16.78
C GLY A 135 18.89 6.74 -17.26
N LYS A 136 19.50 7.17 -18.37
CA LYS A 136 20.73 6.58 -18.91
C LYS A 136 21.81 7.64 -19.07
N LEU A 137 23.04 7.24 -18.73
CA LEU A 137 24.21 8.07 -18.99
C LEU A 137 24.45 8.15 -20.50
N ALA A 138 24.24 9.34 -21.06
CA ALA A 138 24.51 9.67 -22.44
C ALA A 138 25.80 10.49 -22.54
N CYS A 139 26.45 10.42 -23.70
CA CYS A 139 27.65 11.20 -24.00
C CYS A 139 27.55 11.80 -25.39
N ARG A 140 27.97 13.05 -25.56
CA ARG A 140 28.12 13.72 -26.85
C ARG A 140 29.56 14.18 -27.04
N ASN A 141 30.01 14.28 -28.29
CA ASN A 141 31.31 14.85 -28.63
C ASN A 141 31.26 16.38 -28.78
N SER A 142 32.41 16.99 -29.02
CA SER A 142 32.57 18.45 -29.26
C SER A 142 31.80 19.00 -30.47
N LYS A 143 31.28 18.13 -31.35
CA LYS A 143 30.40 18.52 -32.46
C LYS A 143 28.91 18.42 -32.09
N GLY A 144 28.58 18.15 -30.83
CA GLY A 144 27.22 17.98 -30.33
C GLY A 144 26.58 16.65 -30.71
N LYS A 145 27.31 15.70 -31.31
CA LYS A 145 26.74 14.41 -31.72
C LYS A 145 26.74 13.44 -30.54
N THR A 146 25.56 12.96 -30.16
CA THR A 146 25.38 11.89 -29.17
C THR A 146 25.99 10.57 -29.68
N LEU A 147 26.76 9.93 -28.81
CA LEU A 147 27.46 8.69 -29.08
C LEU A 147 26.61 7.49 -28.65
N THR A 148 26.81 6.35 -29.31
CA THR A 148 26.13 5.08 -28.98
C THR A 148 26.63 4.47 -27.66
N SER A 149 27.81 4.85 -27.21
CA SER A 149 28.39 4.41 -25.94
C SER A 149 29.25 5.52 -25.34
N VAL A 150 29.31 5.54 -24.01
CA VAL A 150 30.17 6.46 -23.26
C VAL A 150 31.61 5.91 -23.30
N PRO A 151 32.60 6.69 -23.78
CA PRO A 151 33.99 6.26 -23.78
C PRO A 151 34.48 5.94 -22.35
N LYS A 152 35.33 4.91 -22.21
CA LYS A 152 35.77 4.40 -20.89
C LYS A 152 36.41 5.49 -20.01
N ALA A 153 37.27 6.33 -20.59
CA ALA A 153 37.93 7.42 -19.85
C ALA A 153 36.94 8.45 -19.27
N VAL A 154 35.82 8.69 -19.95
CA VAL A 154 34.75 9.59 -19.47
C VAL A 154 33.86 8.87 -18.48
N LYS A 155 33.54 7.60 -18.75
CA LYS A 155 32.69 6.76 -17.90
C LYS A 155 33.27 6.54 -16.50
N ASP A 156 34.58 6.36 -16.40
CA ASP A 156 35.29 6.15 -15.14
C ASP A 156 35.65 7.48 -14.45
N GLY A 157 35.23 8.62 -15.01
CA GLY A 157 35.46 9.96 -14.47
C GLY A 157 34.49 10.33 -13.35
N GLU A 158 34.86 11.34 -12.56
CA GLU A 158 34.08 11.78 -11.39
C GLU A 158 32.67 12.26 -11.77
N GLN A 159 32.54 13.06 -12.84
CA GLN A 159 31.25 13.58 -13.27
C GLN A 159 30.30 12.46 -13.72
N ALA A 160 30.84 11.41 -14.35
CA ALA A 160 30.03 10.25 -14.75
C ALA A 160 29.56 9.46 -13.53
N GLN A 161 30.42 9.29 -12.52
CA GLN A 161 30.03 8.64 -11.26
C GLN A 161 28.94 9.46 -10.54
N GLN A 162 29.07 10.79 -10.45
CA GLN A 162 28.05 11.65 -9.84
C GLN A 162 26.68 11.54 -10.55
N LEU A 163 26.66 11.44 -11.88
CA LEU A 163 25.42 11.24 -12.64
C LEU A 163 24.81 9.84 -12.42
N VAL A 164 25.65 8.82 -12.26
CA VAL A 164 25.18 7.46 -11.91
C VAL A 164 24.61 7.45 -10.50
N ASP A 165 25.29 8.05 -9.52
CA ASP A 165 24.79 8.13 -8.15
C ASP A 165 23.49 8.93 -8.07
N LEU A 166 23.37 10.03 -8.83
CA LEU A 166 22.14 10.80 -8.95
C LEU A 166 21.00 9.96 -9.55
N LYS A 167 21.30 9.18 -10.60
CA LYS A 167 20.33 8.29 -11.22
C LYS A 167 19.81 7.26 -10.22
N ASP A 168 20.71 6.61 -9.49
CA ASP A 168 20.34 5.60 -8.49
C ASP A 168 19.50 6.24 -7.36
N TRP A 169 19.86 7.44 -6.92
CA TRP A 169 19.07 8.22 -5.96
C TRP A 169 17.67 8.57 -6.49
N LEU A 170 17.52 8.96 -7.75
CA LEU A 170 16.22 9.24 -8.37
C LEU A 170 15.35 7.97 -8.42
N GLU A 171 15.92 6.81 -8.78
CA GLU A 171 15.21 5.53 -8.79
C GLU A 171 14.74 5.13 -7.38
N GLU A 172 15.58 5.34 -6.36
CA GLU A 172 15.21 5.11 -4.96
C GLU A 172 14.12 6.09 -4.47
N HIS A 173 14.21 7.36 -4.89
CA HIS A 173 13.23 8.39 -4.56
C HIS A 173 11.87 8.07 -5.15
N GLU A 174 11.80 7.69 -6.43
CA GLU A 174 10.55 7.25 -7.08
C GLU A 174 9.92 6.05 -6.37
N GLN A 175 10.73 5.07 -5.96
CA GLN A 175 10.27 3.90 -5.21
C GLN A 175 9.72 4.31 -3.83
N SER A 176 10.39 5.23 -3.14
CA SER A 176 9.95 5.75 -1.84
C SER A 176 8.63 6.54 -1.94
N CYS A 177 8.51 7.40 -2.95
CA CYS A 177 7.27 8.13 -3.25
C CYS A 177 6.11 7.16 -3.49
N ARG A 178 6.33 6.16 -4.34
CA ARG A 178 5.35 5.11 -4.64
C ARG A 178 4.91 4.35 -3.39
N ALA A 179 5.86 3.88 -2.59
CA ALA A 179 5.56 3.13 -1.37
C ALA A 179 4.74 4.00 -0.37
N THR A 180 5.05 5.29 -0.29
CA THR A 180 4.34 6.22 0.59
C THR A 180 2.90 6.46 0.12
N VAL A 181 2.69 6.70 -1.18
CA VAL A 181 1.34 6.87 -1.73
C VAL A 181 0.52 5.59 -1.65
N GLU A 182 1.12 4.43 -1.90
CA GLU A 182 0.45 3.14 -1.68
C GLU A 182 0.06 2.96 -0.20
N GLN A 183 0.90 3.39 0.74
CA GLN A 183 0.55 3.38 2.15
C GLN A 183 -0.62 4.33 2.48
N TRP A 184 -0.70 5.51 1.86
CA TRP A 184 -1.86 6.40 2.00
C TRP A 184 -3.14 5.72 1.50
N MET A 185 -3.06 5.03 0.35
CA MET A 185 -4.18 4.28 -0.24
C MET A 185 -4.64 3.11 0.64
N LEU A 186 -3.72 2.24 1.03
CA LEU A 186 -3.98 1.04 1.84
C LEU A 186 -4.60 1.36 3.20
N ARG A 187 -4.33 2.55 3.73
CA ARG A 187 -4.84 3.00 5.03
C ARG A 187 -5.95 4.04 4.92
N SER A 188 -6.26 4.47 3.69
CA SER A 188 -7.15 5.62 3.38
C SER A 188 -6.87 6.81 4.30
N LEU A 189 -5.58 7.13 4.50
CA LEU A 189 -5.16 8.15 5.45
C LEU A 189 -5.61 9.54 4.96
N PRO A 190 -6.09 10.40 5.88
CA PRO A 190 -6.19 11.83 5.59
C PRO A 190 -4.81 12.40 5.24
N VAL A 191 -4.67 12.87 4.01
CA VAL A 191 -3.48 13.55 3.51
C VAL A 191 -3.75 15.06 3.53
N PRO A 192 -2.98 15.85 4.30
CA PRO A 192 -3.15 17.29 4.32
C PRO A 192 -2.85 17.93 2.97
N LEU A 193 -3.67 18.89 2.54
CA LEU A 193 -3.45 19.68 1.33
C LEU A 193 -2.12 20.43 1.38
N SER A 194 -1.69 20.87 2.57
CA SER A 194 -0.38 21.51 2.75
C SER A 194 0.76 20.57 2.38
N LEU A 195 0.68 19.29 2.76
CA LEU A 195 1.67 18.30 2.38
C LEU A 195 1.66 18.08 0.87
N LEU A 196 0.47 17.91 0.27
CA LEU A 196 0.33 17.74 -1.16
C LEU A 196 0.89 18.95 -1.93
N THR A 197 0.68 20.17 -1.45
CA THR A 197 1.20 21.38 -2.07
C THR A 197 2.72 21.40 -2.11
N GLU A 198 3.39 20.91 -1.06
CA GLU A 198 4.86 20.84 -1.00
C GLU A 198 5.44 19.75 -1.91
N VAL A 199 4.76 18.60 -2.03
CA VAL A 199 5.27 17.47 -2.84
C VAL A 199 4.84 17.53 -4.31
N TRP A 200 3.75 18.22 -4.64
CA TRP A 200 3.20 18.27 -6.01
C TRP A 200 4.16 18.81 -7.10
N PRO A 201 5.06 19.76 -6.82
CA PRO A 201 6.06 20.22 -7.78
C PRO A 201 7.09 19.16 -8.15
N ASP A 202 7.29 18.15 -7.31
CA ASP A 202 8.22 17.05 -7.56
C ASP A 202 7.60 16.06 -8.57
N PRO A 203 8.25 15.83 -9.74
CA PRO A 203 7.74 14.93 -10.76
C PRO A 203 7.50 13.50 -10.27
N ALA A 204 8.31 12.98 -9.34
CA ALA A 204 8.16 11.62 -8.83
C ALA A 204 6.85 11.46 -8.04
N TRP A 205 6.52 12.43 -7.19
CA TRP A 205 5.24 12.48 -6.47
C TRP A 205 4.07 12.73 -7.40
N GLN A 206 4.20 13.69 -8.32
CA GLN A 206 3.14 14.02 -9.26
C GLN A 206 2.80 12.82 -10.14
N ALA A 207 3.80 12.09 -10.65
CA ALA A 207 3.59 10.94 -11.54
C ALA A 207 2.77 9.82 -10.88
N ILE A 208 2.98 9.56 -9.59
CA ILE A 208 2.22 8.53 -8.85
C ILE A 208 0.84 9.02 -8.40
N LEU A 209 0.71 10.30 -8.03
CA LEU A 209 -0.54 10.87 -7.52
C LEU A 209 -1.52 11.24 -8.65
N ARG A 210 -1.01 11.69 -9.80
CA ARG A 210 -1.84 12.11 -10.92
C ARG A 210 -2.68 10.94 -11.41
N ASN A 211 -3.94 11.24 -11.67
CA ASN A 211 -4.98 10.27 -12.01
C ASN A 211 -5.33 9.28 -10.88
N ALA A 212 -4.80 9.40 -9.67
CA ALA A 212 -5.39 8.68 -8.54
C ALA A 212 -6.80 9.22 -8.27
N VAL A 213 -7.76 8.34 -7.99
CA VAL A 213 -9.06 8.76 -7.46
C VAL A 213 -8.83 9.24 -6.04
N VAL A 214 -9.22 10.48 -5.77
CA VAL A 214 -9.16 11.10 -4.45
C VAL A 214 -10.54 11.57 -4.05
N CYS A 215 -10.78 11.65 -2.74
CA CYS A 215 -12.03 12.17 -2.21
C CYS A 215 -11.81 12.98 -0.94
N GLU A 216 -12.78 13.83 -0.63
CA GLU A 216 -12.78 14.54 0.64
C GLU A 216 -13.08 13.61 1.81
N ILE A 217 -12.45 13.86 2.96
CA ILE A 217 -12.82 13.24 4.24
C ILE A 217 -13.57 14.27 5.08
N ARG A 218 -14.81 13.96 5.46
CA ARG A 218 -15.59 14.76 6.41
C ARG A 218 -16.03 13.86 7.56
N LYS A 219 -15.76 14.30 8.80
CA LYS A 219 -16.11 13.56 10.03
C LYS A 219 -15.64 12.09 10.04
N GLY A 220 -14.50 11.82 9.40
CA GLY A 220 -13.93 10.47 9.31
C GLY A 220 -14.51 9.60 8.19
N GLU A 221 -15.41 10.13 7.37
CA GLU A 221 -16.07 9.40 6.27
C GLU A 221 -15.62 9.91 4.91
N LEU A 222 -15.39 8.97 3.98
CA LEU A 222 -15.08 9.24 2.58
C LEU A 222 -16.31 9.81 1.87
N GLN A 223 -16.18 11.01 1.32
CA GLN A 223 -17.26 11.67 0.59
C GLN A 223 -17.21 11.26 -0.89
N GLN A 224 -17.82 10.12 -1.21
CA GLN A 224 -17.78 9.52 -2.56
C GLN A 224 -18.36 10.44 -3.64
N ALA A 225 -19.41 11.20 -3.32
CA ALA A 225 -20.03 12.14 -4.27
C ALA A 225 -19.10 13.30 -4.68
N ALA A 226 -18.01 13.53 -3.94
CA ALA A 226 -17.00 14.53 -4.25
C ALA A 226 -15.66 13.87 -4.62
N ALA A 227 -15.70 12.64 -5.13
CA ALA A 227 -14.52 11.89 -5.54
C ALA A 227 -14.23 12.07 -7.04
N GLY A 228 -12.95 12.08 -7.40
CA GLY A 228 -12.54 12.20 -8.80
C GLY A 228 -11.05 11.98 -9.02
N PHE A 229 -10.66 11.93 -10.29
CA PHE A 229 -9.28 11.79 -10.73
C PHE A 229 -8.47 13.04 -10.42
N LEU A 230 -7.43 12.91 -9.61
CA LEU A 230 -6.53 14.00 -9.26
C LEU A 230 -5.81 14.56 -10.50
N ARG A 231 -5.94 15.87 -10.73
CA ARG A 231 -5.27 16.57 -11.84
C ARG A 231 -4.34 17.67 -11.40
N GLU A 232 -4.67 18.37 -10.32
CA GLU A 232 -3.93 19.54 -9.89
C GLU A 232 -4.01 19.72 -8.37
N ILE A 233 -2.95 20.24 -7.77
CA ILE A 233 -2.93 20.71 -6.38
C ILE A 233 -2.55 22.18 -6.39
N ASP A 234 -3.41 23.02 -5.81
CA ASP A 234 -3.19 24.46 -5.69
C ASP A 234 -3.49 24.92 -4.26
N SER A 235 -2.54 25.65 -3.67
CA SER A 235 -2.63 26.13 -2.29
C SER A 235 -3.86 27.01 -1.98
N ARG A 236 -4.43 27.68 -2.99
CA ARG A 236 -5.57 28.61 -2.86
C ARG A 236 -6.87 28.01 -3.34
N LYS A 237 -6.85 27.27 -4.46
CA LYS A 237 -8.05 26.68 -5.08
C LYS A 237 -8.40 25.32 -4.46
N GLY A 238 -7.42 24.57 -3.96
CA GLY A 238 -7.59 23.25 -3.36
C GLY A 238 -7.08 22.11 -4.25
N THR A 239 -7.82 21.01 -4.27
CA THR A 239 -7.51 19.83 -5.08
C THR A 239 -8.39 19.81 -6.34
N GLY A 240 -7.76 19.97 -7.51
CA GLY A 240 -8.42 19.90 -8.80
C GLY A 240 -8.61 18.45 -9.24
N ILE A 241 -9.85 18.08 -9.56
CA ILE A 241 -10.23 16.73 -9.98
C ILE A 241 -11.01 16.72 -11.29
N ILE A 242 -11.10 15.56 -11.94
CA ILE A 242 -12.12 15.23 -12.92
C ILE A 242 -13.06 14.19 -12.31
N ASP A 243 -14.35 14.50 -12.21
CA ASP A 243 -15.36 13.59 -11.67
C ASP A 243 -15.80 12.51 -12.69
N LEU A 244 -16.79 11.70 -12.33
CA LEU A 244 -17.34 10.66 -13.21
C LEU A 244 -18.13 11.22 -14.39
N ASP A 245 -18.61 12.46 -14.30
CA ASP A 245 -19.29 13.15 -15.40
C ASP A 245 -18.29 13.76 -16.41
N GLY A 246 -16.98 13.65 -16.12
CA GLY A 246 -15.91 14.23 -16.92
C GLY A 246 -15.73 15.73 -16.69
N GLU A 247 -16.42 16.31 -15.71
CA GLU A 247 -16.34 17.72 -15.37
C GLU A 247 -15.13 18.00 -14.46
N THR A 248 -14.54 19.18 -14.62
CA THR A 248 -13.45 19.61 -13.75
C THR A 248 -14.00 20.30 -12.50
N GLN A 249 -13.68 19.76 -11.33
CA GLN A 249 -14.08 20.32 -10.04
C GLN A 249 -12.90 20.65 -9.13
N TRP A 250 -13.16 21.45 -8.09
CA TRP A 250 -12.18 21.79 -7.06
C TRP A 250 -12.71 21.41 -5.67
N ILE A 251 -12.04 20.47 -5.02
CA ILE A 251 -12.26 20.12 -3.61
C ILE A 251 -11.53 21.16 -2.74
N ARG A 252 -12.27 21.92 -1.93
CA ARG A 252 -11.71 22.98 -1.05
C ARG A 252 -11.32 22.51 0.35
N SER A 253 -11.37 21.20 0.61
CA SER A 253 -10.98 20.63 1.89
C SER A 253 -9.48 20.81 2.16
N SER A 254 -9.11 20.97 3.43
CA SER A 254 -7.71 20.98 3.87
C SER A 254 -7.10 19.58 3.93
N THR A 255 -7.89 18.53 3.71
CA THR A 255 -7.47 17.13 3.71
C THR A 255 -8.24 16.32 2.67
N ILE A 256 -7.55 15.42 1.97
CA ILE A 256 -8.16 14.43 1.07
C ILE A 256 -7.74 13.02 1.48
N ALA A 257 -8.45 12.01 1.00
CA ALA A 257 -8.02 10.61 1.05
C ALA A 257 -7.70 10.13 -0.37
N ILE A 258 -6.80 9.15 -0.44
CA ILE A 258 -6.71 8.23 -1.56
C ILE A 258 -7.42 6.96 -1.09
N PRO A 259 -8.67 6.71 -1.46
CA PRO A 259 -9.40 5.53 -1.01
C PRO A 259 -8.81 4.25 -1.60
N HIS A 260 -8.80 3.17 -0.81
CA HIS A 260 -8.60 1.83 -1.33
C HIS A 260 -9.73 1.48 -2.33
N PRO A 261 -9.48 0.77 -3.44
CA PRO A 261 -10.50 0.46 -4.44
C PRO A 261 -11.74 -0.24 -3.89
N ILE A 262 -11.60 -1.11 -2.89
CA ILE A 262 -12.75 -1.77 -2.25
C ILE A 262 -13.70 -0.79 -1.53
N LEU A 263 -13.23 0.42 -1.24
CA LEU A 263 -14.03 1.46 -0.61
C LEU A 263 -14.69 2.39 -1.65
N LEU A 264 -14.40 2.26 -2.94
CA LEU A 264 -15.03 3.04 -4.00
C LEU A 264 -16.35 2.38 -4.42
N SER A 265 -17.47 3.07 -4.23
CA SER A 265 -18.80 2.56 -4.60
C SER A 265 -18.96 2.37 -6.11
N GLU A 266 -18.43 3.32 -6.89
CA GLU A 266 -18.51 3.34 -8.36
C GLU A 266 -17.18 2.93 -9.02
N LEU A 267 -16.50 1.92 -8.46
CA LEU A 267 -15.17 1.49 -8.92
C LEU A 267 -15.14 1.14 -10.42
N ASN A 268 -16.21 0.53 -10.94
CA ASN A 268 -16.28 0.15 -12.35
C ASN A 268 -16.44 1.38 -13.25
N ASP A 269 -17.24 2.36 -12.86
CA ASP A 269 -17.41 3.60 -13.61
C ASP A 269 -16.10 4.39 -13.68
N TYR A 270 -15.33 4.43 -12.58
CA TYR A 270 -13.98 4.99 -12.63
C TYR A 270 -13.05 4.22 -13.56
N ARG A 271 -13.10 2.88 -13.60
CA ARG A 271 -12.31 2.08 -14.54
C ARG A 271 -12.68 2.40 -15.99
N GLU A 272 -13.97 2.46 -16.30
CA GLU A 272 -14.47 2.78 -17.64
C GLU A 272 -14.03 4.18 -18.08
N LEU A 273 -14.22 5.19 -17.23
CA LEU A 273 -13.80 6.56 -17.53
C LEU A 273 -12.28 6.70 -17.65
N SER A 274 -11.50 5.97 -16.83
CA SER A 274 -10.04 5.95 -16.95
C SER A 274 -9.59 5.42 -18.31
N LEU A 275 -10.28 4.42 -18.87
CA LEU A 275 -9.99 3.87 -20.19
C LEU A 275 -10.42 4.85 -21.30
N GLU A 276 -11.60 5.45 -21.19
CA GLU A 276 -12.12 6.42 -22.15
C GLU A 276 -11.21 7.64 -22.28
N LEU A 277 -10.77 8.20 -21.15
CA LEU A 277 -9.90 9.38 -21.13
C LEU A 277 -8.41 9.06 -21.32
N GLY A 278 -8.06 7.77 -21.46
CA GLY A 278 -6.68 7.31 -21.62
C GLY A 278 -5.79 7.60 -20.41
N PHE A 279 -6.35 7.61 -19.20
CA PHE A 279 -5.57 7.84 -17.99
C PHE A 279 -4.76 6.61 -17.64
N GLN A 280 -3.48 6.84 -17.41
CA GLN A 280 -2.57 5.86 -16.85
C GLN A 280 -2.38 6.17 -15.37
N GLN A 281 -2.63 5.18 -14.52
CA GLN A 281 -2.27 5.25 -13.11
C GLN A 281 -0.98 4.47 -12.91
N LEU A 282 0.03 5.12 -12.34
CA LEU A 282 1.19 4.39 -11.81
C LEU A 282 0.83 3.68 -10.51
N LEU A 283 -0.12 4.20 -9.75
CA LEU A 283 -0.66 3.55 -8.56
C LEU A 283 -1.65 2.48 -9.01
N ASP A 284 -1.46 1.24 -8.56
CA ASP A 284 -2.44 0.18 -8.77
C ASP A 284 -3.62 0.40 -7.83
N GLN A 285 -4.45 1.41 -8.13
CA GLN A 285 -5.66 1.72 -7.38
C GLN A 285 -6.86 1.11 -8.10
N LEU A 286 -7.19 1.56 -9.31
CA LEU A 286 -8.40 1.11 -9.98
C LEU A 286 -8.35 -0.37 -10.38
N PHE A 287 -7.21 -0.86 -10.87
CA PHE A 287 -7.07 -2.22 -11.37
C PHE A 287 -6.57 -3.21 -10.33
N ARG A 288 -6.32 -2.75 -9.11
CA ARG A 288 -5.99 -3.63 -8.00
C ARG A 288 -7.15 -4.56 -7.72
N GLN A 289 -6.83 -5.84 -7.63
CA GLN A 289 -7.80 -6.88 -7.39
C GLN A 289 -8.40 -6.72 -5.99
N THR A 290 -9.72 -6.79 -5.90
CA THR A 290 -10.47 -6.62 -4.65
C THR A 290 -11.30 -7.86 -4.32
N TRP A 291 -11.48 -8.12 -3.03
CA TRP A 291 -12.33 -9.21 -2.53
C TRP A 291 -13.24 -8.71 -1.43
N GLU A 292 -14.53 -9.01 -1.57
CA GLU A 292 -15.50 -8.85 -0.50
C GLU A 292 -15.71 -10.18 0.23
N ALA A 293 -15.81 -10.12 1.56
CA ALA A 293 -16.16 -11.29 2.34
C ALA A 293 -17.62 -11.68 2.09
N SER A 294 -17.83 -12.88 1.55
CA SER A 294 -19.18 -13.45 1.40
C SER A 294 -19.84 -13.69 2.77
N ALA A 295 -21.16 -13.80 2.78
CA ALA A 295 -21.92 -14.06 4.01
C ALA A 295 -21.50 -15.35 4.72
N ASP A 296 -21.03 -16.35 3.99
CA ASP A 296 -20.53 -17.61 4.57
C ASP A 296 -19.10 -17.50 5.08
N GLN A 297 -18.24 -16.75 4.40
CA GLN A 297 -16.89 -16.46 4.90
C GLN A 297 -16.95 -15.64 6.20
N LYS A 298 -17.88 -14.68 6.32
CA LYS A 298 -18.07 -13.88 7.55
C LYS A 298 -18.37 -14.71 8.80
N LYS A 299 -18.83 -15.96 8.65
CA LYS A 299 -19.10 -16.89 9.77
C LYS A 299 -17.87 -17.68 10.20
N ARG A 300 -16.74 -17.56 9.51
CA ARG A 300 -15.50 -18.32 9.73
C ARG A 300 -14.43 -17.44 10.37
N SER A 301 -13.37 -18.07 10.88
CA SER A 301 -12.16 -17.41 11.38
C SER A 301 -10.93 -17.65 10.49
N LEU A 302 -11.11 -18.35 9.37
CA LEU A 302 -10.05 -18.67 8.41
C LEU A 302 -10.64 -18.82 7.01
N ILE A 303 -9.77 -18.65 6.01
CA ILE A 303 -10.03 -18.91 4.59
C ILE A 303 -9.10 -20.03 4.13
N ASN A 304 -9.68 -21.06 3.52
CA ASN A 304 -8.96 -22.20 2.95
C ASN A 304 -9.07 -22.28 1.41
N ASP A 305 -9.61 -21.23 0.77
CA ASP A 305 -9.79 -21.14 -0.69
C ASP A 305 -8.46 -21.31 -1.45
N PHE A 306 -7.34 -21.05 -0.78
CA PHE A 306 -5.98 -21.16 -1.30
C PHE A 306 -5.13 -22.20 -0.53
N ALA A 307 -5.75 -23.20 0.08
CA ALA A 307 -5.03 -24.29 0.73
C ALA A 307 -4.48 -25.31 -0.28
N ASP A 308 -3.55 -26.15 0.19
CA ASP A 308 -2.98 -27.30 -0.54
C ASP A 308 -2.19 -26.93 -1.81
N GLY A 309 -1.67 -25.70 -1.87
CA GLY A 309 -0.83 -25.22 -2.96
C GLY A 309 0.60 -25.72 -2.81
N LYS A 310 0.98 -26.71 -3.63
CA LYS A 310 2.30 -27.33 -3.58
C LYS A 310 3.41 -26.41 -4.12
N PHE A 311 4.51 -26.32 -3.38
CA PHE A 311 5.79 -25.78 -3.83
C PHE A 311 6.88 -26.85 -3.70
N GLN A 312 7.78 -26.94 -4.68
CA GLN A 312 8.88 -27.92 -4.67
C GLN A 312 9.80 -27.77 -3.45
N ALA A 313 9.97 -26.54 -2.96
CA ALA A 313 10.79 -26.21 -1.81
C ALA A 313 10.20 -25.00 -1.07
N LEU A 314 10.28 -24.96 0.27
CA LEU A 314 9.86 -23.81 1.08
C LEU A 314 10.60 -22.51 0.68
N THR A 315 11.88 -22.61 0.31
CA THR A 315 12.67 -21.48 -0.21
C THR A 315 12.02 -20.80 -1.42
N HIS A 316 11.34 -21.54 -2.29
CA HIS A 316 10.64 -20.97 -3.44
C HIS A 316 9.44 -20.13 -3.00
N ALA A 317 8.65 -20.62 -2.04
CA ALA A 317 7.53 -19.87 -1.46
C ALA A 317 8.02 -18.62 -0.70
N MET A 318 9.06 -18.74 0.12
CA MET A 318 9.65 -17.61 0.83
C MET A 318 10.25 -16.56 -0.12
N GLY A 319 10.96 -16.99 -1.16
CA GLY A 319 11.52 -16.11 -2.19
C GLY A 319 10.42 -15.37 -2.97
N LEU A 320 9.30 -16.04 -3.25
CA LEU A 320 8.13 -15.41 -3.83
C LEU A 320 7.53 -14.35 -2.91
N CYS A 321 7.35 -14.63 -1.63
CA CYS A 321 6.81 -13.67 -0.66
C CYS A 321 7.65 -12.38 -0.63
N ARG A 322 8.98 -12.51 -0.56
CA ARG A 322 9.91 -11.36 -0.56
C ARG A 322 9.78 -10.52 -1.83
N ARG A 323 9.73 -11.16 -3.00
CA ARG A 323 9.58 -10.47 -4.29
C ARG A 323 8.22 -9.78 -4.43
N LEU A 324 7.18 -10.29 -3.77
CA LEU A 324 5.87 -9.66 -3.69
C LEU A 324 5.77 -8.61 -2.56
N GLY A 325 6.84 -8.37 -1.80
CA GLY A 325 6.88 -7.39 -0.71
C GLY A 325 6.30 -7.86 0.62
N TYR A 326 6.01 -9.15 0.78
CA TYR A 326 5.44 -9.69 2.03
C TYR A 326 6.53 -10.15 2.99
N ARG A 327 6.38 -9.77 4.26
CA ARG A 327 7.19 -10.32 5.36
C ARG A 327 6.84 -11.79 5.55
N VAL A 328 7.83 -12.62 5.89
CA VAL A 328 7.60 -13.99 6.34
C VAL A 328 7.92 -14.10 7.83
N SER A 329 6.99 -14.64 8.63
CA SER A 329 7.15 -14.86 10.06
C SER A 329 6.45 -16.15 10.49
N GLY A 330 7.16 -17.03 11.23
CA GLY A 330 6.54 -18.23 11.81
C GLY A 330 5.89 -19.19 10.81
N GLY A 331 6.36 -19.22 9.56
CA GLY A 331 5.77 -20.00 8.47
C GLY A 331 4.57 -19.34 7.77
N TYR A 332 4.28 -18.08 8.09
CA TYR A 332 3.25 -17.28 7.45
C TYR A 332 3.85 -16.17 6.59
N ALA A 333 3.26 -15.92 5.43
CA ALA A 333 3.35 -14.63 4.75
C ALA A 333 2.41 -13.64 5.47
N CYS A 334 2.92 -12.45 5.79
CA CYS A 334 2.22 -11.44 6.56
C CYS A 334 1.95 -10.19 5.72
N CYS A 335 0.71 -9.70 5.77
CA CYS A 335 0.30 -8.41 5.23
C CYS A 335 -0.39 -7.61 6.35
N SER A 336 0.28 -6.55 6.81
CA SER A 336 -0.21 -5.70 7.88
C SER A 336 -0.98 -4.51 7.30
N VAL A 337 -2.21 -4.28 7.77
CA VAL A 337 -3.09 -3.21 7.33
C VAL A 337 -3.55 -2.41 8.55
N TRP A 338 -3.54 -1.09 8.42
CA TRP A 338 -4.18 -0.21 9.40
C TRP A 338 -5.54 0.20 8.88
N GLU A 339 -6.59 -0.23 9.56
CA GLU A 339 -7.97 0.03 9.18
C GLU A 339 -8.75 0.46 10.44
N ASN A 340 -9.51 1.55 10.35
CA ASN A 340 -10.24 2.11 11.50
C ASN A 340 -9.37 2.36 12.75
N ALA A 341 -8.14 2.85 12.53
CA ALA A 341 -7.11 3.05 13.57
C ALA A 341 -6.69 1.77 14.32
N GLN A 342 -7.03 0.58 13.81
CA GLN A 342 -6.60 -0.71 14.33
C GLN A 342 -5.60 -1.34 13.38
N LEU A 343 -4.49 -1.84 13.93
CA LEU A 343 -3.56 -2.68 13.20
C LEU A 343 -4.10 -4.11 13.19
N MET A 344 -4.36 -4.61 11.98
CA MET A 344 -4.68 -6.00 11.73
C MET A 344 -3.63 -6.60 10.78
N GLU A 345 -3.42 -7.90 10.87
CA GLU A 345 -2.47 -8.62 10.03
C GLU A 345 -3.13 -9.85 9.42
N ALA A 346 -3.15 -9.90 8.09
CA ALA A 346 -3.43 -11.11 7.35
C ALA A 346 -2.19 -12.02 7.37
N ARG A 347 -2.37 -13.28 7.75
CA ARG A 347 -1.32 -14.29 7.84
C ARG A 347 -1.72 -15.51 7.00
N TYR A 348 -0.96 -15.78 5.96
CA TYR A 348 -1.20 -16.90 5.05
C TYR A 348 -0.12 -17.96 5.20
N TRP A 349 -0.52 -19.19 5.55
CA TRP A 349 0.43 -20.27 5.80
C TRP A 349 1.15 -20.70 4.52
N ILE A 350 2.48 -20.69 4.55
CA ILE A 350 3.36 -21.12 3.45
C ILE A 350 4.29 -22.28 3.84
N GLY A 351 4.27 -22.71 5.10
CA GLY A 351 5.08 -23.83 5.61
C GLY A 351 6.17 -23.44 6.61
N SER A 352 6.61 -24.41 7.41
CA SER A 352 7.61 -24.22 8.48
C SER A 352 8.65 -25.35 8.56
N ASP A 353 8.78 -26.16 7.51
CA ASP A 353 9.73 -27.26 7.43
C ASP A 353 11.13 -26.76 6.97
N TYR A 354 12.06 -27.67 6.69
CA TYR A 354 13.37 -27.34 6.16
C TYR A 354 13.28 -26.57 4.83
N PRO A 355 14.22 -25.63 4.54
CA PRO A 355 14.16 -24.76 3.37
C PRO A 355 14.00 -25.49 2.02
N GLU A 356 14.60 -26.67 1.89
CA GLU A 356 14.59 -27.54 0.72
C GLU A 356 13.41 -28.53 0.68
N ALA A 357 12.66 -28.64 1.78
CA ALA A 357 11.53 -29.55 1.86
C ALA A 357 10.36 -29.06 1.00
N GLU A 358 9.66 -30.01 0.38
CA GLU A 358 8.37 -29.75 -0.24
C GLU A 358 7.42 -29.11 0.78
N THR A 359 6.61 -28.16 0.31
CA THR A 359 5.66 -27.48 1.19
C THR A 359 4.32 -27.24 0.52
N PHE A 360 3.30 -27.04 1.33
CA PHE A 360 1.93 -26.81 0.91
C PHE A 360 1.41 -25.56 1.61
N THR A 361 0.75 -24.70 0.86
CA THR A 361 0.03 -23.56 1.45
C THR A 361 -1.12 -24.06 2.31
N GLY A 362 -1.48 -23.28 3.32
CA GLY A 362 -2.55 -23.61 4.25
C GLY A 362 -3.56 -22.48 4.38
N ASP A 363 -4.02 -22.26 5.60
CA ASP A 363 -5.06 -21.28 5.88
C ASP A 363 -4.54 -19.83 5.79
N LEU A 364 -5.44 -18.94 5.37
CA LEU A 364 -5.34 -17.51 5.59
C LEU A 364 -6.16 -17.16 6.84
N ILE A 365 -5.50 -16.59 7.84
CA ILE A 365 -6.11 -16.09 9.07
C ILE A 365 -5.85 -14.58 9.19
N PHE A 366 -6.60 -13.92 10.08
CA PHE A 366 -6.42 -12.51 10.40
C PHE A 366 -6.19 -12.37 11.89
N THR A 367 -5.23 -11.55 12.29
CA THR A 367 -4.93 -11.32 13.71
C THR A 367 -4.95 -9.85 14.07
N ASP A 368 -5.30 -9.53 15.31
CA ASP A 368 -5.15 -8.19 15.86
C ASP A 368 -3.70 -7.89 16.30
N ALA A 369 -3.46 -6.67 16.79
CA ALA A 369 -2.17 -6.25 17.33
C ALA A 369 -1.69 -7.06 18.57
N LYS A 370 -2.55 -7.88 19.18
CA LYS A 370 -2.22 -8.80 20.28
C LYS A 370 -2.02 -10.23 19.77
N GLU A 371 -1.91 -10.41 18.46
CA GLU A 371 -1.76 -11.70 17.76
C GLU A 371 -2.93 -12.67 17.96
N ARG A 372 -4.12 -12.16 18.33
CA ARG A 372 -5.31 -12.99 18.48
C ARG A 372 -6.01 -13.13 17.13
N THR A 373 -6.34 -14.36 16.75
CA THR A 373 -7.13 -14.62 15.54
C THR A 373 -8.51 -13.97 15.65
N LEU A 374 -8.91 -13.26 14.61
CA LEU A 374 -10.20 -12.58 14.50
C LEU A 374 -11.17 -13.43 13.66
N PRO A 375 -12.48 -13.44 14.01
CA PRO A 375 -13.49 -13.89 13.08
C PRO A 375 -13.56 -12.93 11.88
N ILE A 376 -13.90 -13.44 10.69
CA ILE A 376 -13.94 -12.63 9.46
C ILE A 376 -14.99 -11.52 9.55
N SER A 377 -16.02 -11.67 10.39
CA SER A 377 -16.98 -10.60 10.70
C SER A 377 -16.35 -9.34 11.29
N ASP A 378 -15.21 -9.48 11.97
CA ASP A 378 -14.53 -8.41 12.69
C ASP A 378 -13.35 -7.84 11.88
N VAL A 379 -13.12 -8.39 10.69
CA VAL A 379 -12.07 -7.94 9.76
C VAL A 379 -12.67 -6.92 8.81
N GLY A 380 -12.04 -5.74 8.70
CA GLY A 380 -12.50 -4.71 7.78
C GLY A 380 -12.27 -5.07 6.31
N PRO A 381 -13.01 -4.43 5.39
CA PRO A 381 -12.98 -4.76 3.96
C PRO A 381 -11.59 -4.61 3.32
N VAL A 382 -10.80 -3.63 3.74
CA VAL A 382 -9.45 -3.43 3.18
C VAL A 382 -8.52 -4.54 3.63
N THR A 383 -8.51 -4.85 4.93
CA THR A 383 -7.68 -5.92 5.50
C THR A 383 -8.03 -7.27 4.88
N PHE A 384 -9.33 -7.57 4.75
CA PHE A 384 -9.79 -8.82 4.12
C PHE A 384 -9.35 -8.90 2.65
N SER A 385 -9.60 -7.84 1.88
CA SER A 385 -9.25 -7.78 0.46
C SER A 385 -7.75 -7.96 0.22
N GLU A 386 -6.89 -7.29 1.00
CA GLU A 386 -5.45 -7.40 0.85
C GLU A 386 -4.90 -8.75 1.30
N GLY A 387 -5.48 -9.37 2.34
CA GLY A 387 -5.16 -10.74 2.73
C GLY A 387 -5.48 -11.75 1.62
N MET A 388 -6.66 -11.63 1.00
CA MET A 388 -7.06 -12.45 -0.14
C MET A 388 -6.14 -12.22 -1.34
N ARG A 389 -5.75 -10.97 -1.62
CA ARG A 389 -4.79 -10.62 -2.67
C ARG A 389 -3.44 -11.28 -2.48
N MET A 390 -2.90 -11.21 -1.26
CA MET A 390 -1.65 -11.88 -0.89
C MET A 390 -1.74 -13.39 -1.10
N ALA A 391 -2.77 -14.03 -0.54
CA ALA A 391 -2.94 -15.48 -0.62
C ALA A 391 -3.12 -15.94 -2.08
N ALA A 392 -3.95 -15.24 -2.87
CA ALA A 392 -4.16 -15.53 -4.28
C ALA A 392 -2.87 -15.41 -5.11
N ALA A 393 -2.10 -14.33 -4.91
CA ALA A 393 -0.86 -14.08 -5.64
C ALA A 393 0.22 -15.14 -5.35
N ILE A 394 0.32 -15.57 -4.09
CA ILE A 394 1.24 -16.65 -3.69
C ILE A 394 0.76 -17.98 -4.28
N TYR A 395 -0.51 -18.35 -4.05
CA TYR A 395 -1.09 -19.61 -4.51
C TYR A 395 -1.05 -19.80 -6.03
N ALA A 396 -1.14 -18.72 -6.80
CA ALA A 396 -1.05 -18.75 -8.26
C ALA A 396 0.31 -19.26 -8.79
N LYS A 397 1.36 -19.26 -7.96
CA LYS A 397 2.71 -19.73 -8.33
C LYS A 397 3.05 -21.13 -7.83
N ARG A 398 2.06 -21.84 -7.27
CA ARG A 398 2.19 -23.26 -6.94
C ARG A 398 2.55 -24.09 -8.18
N VAL A 399 3.10 -25.27 -7.94
CA VAL A 399 3.28 -26.30 -8.98
C VAL A 399 1.91 -26.73 -9.47
N ILE A 400 1.69 -26.61 -10.78
CA ILE A 400 0.52 -27.17 -11.45
C ILE A 400 1.01 -28.41 -12.19
N GLU A 401 0.54 -29.58 -11.77
CA GLU A 401 0.77 -30.80 -12.54
C GLU A 401 0.12 -30.61 -13.91
N LYS A 402 0.92 -30.68 -14.98
CA LYS A 402 0.34 -30.77 -16.33
C LYS A 402 -0.35 -32.13 -16.39
N ALA A 403 -1.65 -32.13 -16.68
CA ALA A 403 -2.30 -33.37 -17.08
C ALA A 403 -1.60 -33.84 -18.35
N ASP A 404 -0.82 -34.92 -18.24
CA ASP A 404 -0.23 -35.57 -19.40
C ASP A 404 -1.37 -35.91 -20.35
N GLY A 405 -1.27 -35.36 -21.56
CA GLY A 405 -2.28 -35.48 -22.60
C GLY A 405 -2.60 -36.94 -22.87
N ASP A 406 -3.89 -37.19 -23.11
CA ASP A 406 -4.42 -38.46 -23.59
C ASP A 406 -3.47 -39.06 -24.64
N ALA A 407 -3.07 -40.30 -24.35
CA ALA A 407 -2.36 -41.16 -25.26
C ALA A 407 -3.09 -41.23 -26.61
N ALA A 408 -2.34 -41.01 -27.68
CA ALA A 408 -2.78 -41.27 -29.05
C ALA A 408 -3.04 -42.76 -29.31
#